data_AF-A0A1G2R5V6-F1
#
_entry.id   AF-A0A1G2R5V6-F1
#
_cell.length_a   1.000
_cell.length_b   1.000
_cell.length_c   1.000
_cell.angle_alpha   90.00
_cell.angle_beta   90.00
_cell.angle_gamma   90.00
#
_symmetry.space_group_name_H-M   'P 1'
#
loop_
_entity.id
_entity.type
_entity.pdbx_description
1 polymer ?
#
loop_
_entity_poly.entity_id
_entity_poly.type
_entity_poly.pdbx_seq_one_letter_code
_entity_poly.pdbx_strand_id
1 'polypeptide(L)'
;MFCPARVLSQSCNLKESRQKGCSGAKFSRTEAIYDFIAPIIIQTSLARNLGGPIGYSRVALSTEKIQERQQQLVLLYAWSSILVFLLAGVVLIYLTRRLTKSIDALMSGVQRITKGDLQTPIKIASADEMGQLAAAFNRMMLNLHEVRERDRAISQMKSEFLTITVTNYALDTISGVLKEVAVLAEKKNLHIELHAPKEGIPLLLMDTEKLRLAFSNLVDNSIRYTLPGGKITVSVEQ
;
A
#
# COMPACT_ATOMS: atom_id res chain seq x y z
N MET A 1 -40.18 -50.58 59.66
CA MET A 1 -39.96 -51.90 59.02
C MET A 1 -39.02 -51.69 57.84
N PHE A 2 -37.78 -52.17 57.93
CA PHE A 2 -36.78 -52.04 56.87
C PHE A 2 -37.18 -52.92 55.67
N CYS A 3 -37.18 -52.36 54.46
CA CYS A 3 -37.39 -53.12 53.23
C CYS A 3 -36.10 -53.91 52.92
N PRO A 4 -36.15 -55.23 52.72
CA PRO A 4 -34.95 -56.02 52.45
C PRO A 4 -34.31 -55.58 51.13
N ALA A 5 -32.98 -55.45 51.13
CA ALA A 5 -32.16 -54.94 50.02
C ALA A 5 -32.35 -55.67 48.67
N ARG A 6 -33.01 -56.84 48.67
CA ARG A 6 -33.30 -57.64 47.47
C ARG A 6 -34.45 -57.11 46.60
N VAL A 7 -35.27 -56.17 47.09
CA VAL A 7 -36.43 -55.64 46.36
C VAL A 7 -36.10 -54.38 45.54
N LEU A 8 -34.89 -53.83 45.69
CA LEU A 8 -34.48 -52.60 44.99
C LEU A 8 -34.26 -52.78 43.47
N SER A 9 -34.27 -54.00 42.92
CA SER A 9 -34.01 -54.25 41.49
C SER A 9 -35.24 -54.53 40.62
N GLN A 10 -36.45 -54.70 41.18
CA GLN A 10 -37.66 -54.98 40.39
C GLN A 10 -38.71 -53.88 40.51
N SER A 11 -39.25 -53.49 39.36
CA SER A 11 -40.22 -52.44 39.12
C SER A 11 -41.55 -52.75 39.85
N CYS A 12 -41.78 -52.10 40.99
CA CYS A 12 -43.04 -52.24 41.73
C CYS A 12 -44.03 -51.13 41.31
N ASN A 13 -45.26 -51.50 40.93
CA ASN A 13 -46.28 -50.58 40.43
C ASN A 13 -47.11 -49.97 41.58
N LEU A 14 -47.70 -48.79 41.39
CA LEU A 14 -48.39 -47.98 42.42
C LEU A 14 -49.52 -48.72 43.17
N LYS A 15 -50.17 -49.71 42.55
CA LYS A 15 -51.18 -50.56 43.22
C LYS A 15 -50.58 -51.52 44.25
N GLU A 16 -49.33 -51.97 44.08
CA GLU A 16 -48.66 -52.88 45.01
C GLU A 16 -48.02 -52.17 46.22
N SER A 17 -47.64 -50.89 46.07
CA SER A 17 -47.00 -50.09 47.12
C SER A 17 -47.90 -49.88 48.35
N ARG A 18 -49.22 -49.71 48.15
CA ARG A 18 -50.18 -49.58 49.27
C ARG A 18 -50.33 -50.85 50.10
N GLN A 19 -50.10 -52.03 49.51
CA GLN A 19 -50.31 -53.32 50.19
C GLN A 19 -49.07 -53.84 50.92
N LYS A 20 -47.86 -53.45 50.48
CA LYS A 20 -46.58 -53.98 51.01
C LYS A 20 -45.81 -53.02 51.92
N GLY A 21 -46.41 -51.91 52.36
CA GLY A 21 -45.78 -50.95 53.27
C GLY A 21 -44.48 -50.33 52.72
N CYS A 22 -44.29 -50.37 51.40
CA CYS A 22 -43.09 -49.88 50.73
C CYS A 22 -43.31 -48.43 50.29
N SER A 23 -42.77 -47.48 51.07
CA SER A 23 -42.81 -46.04 50.80
C SER A 23 -41.76 -45.61 49.77
N GLY A 24 -41.71 -46.27 48.61
CA GLY A 24 -40.73 -45.97 47.57
C GLY A 24 -41.29 -46.23 46.17
N ALA A 25 -41.76 -45.18 45.51
CA ALA A 25 -42.06 -45.21 44.09
C ALA A 25 -40.76 -44.95 43.30
N LYS A 26 -40.32 -45.89 42.47
CA LYS A 26 -39.27 -45.64 41.47
C LYS A 26 -39.92 -44.99 40.24
N PHE A 27 -39.59 -43.73 39.99
CA PHE A 27 -39.94 -43.04 38.75
C PHE A 27 -38.76 -43.09 37.77
N SER A 28 -39.02 -43.65 36.59
CA SER A 28 -38.06 -43.87 35.49
C SER A 28 -37.88 -42.59 34.64
N ARG A 29 -36.64 -42.39 34.18
CA ARG A 29 -36.12 -41.41 33.20
C ARG A 29 -36.60 -39.97 33.34
N THR A 30 -35.73 -39.10 33.79
CA THR A 30 -35.79 -37.67 33.47
C THR A 30 -34.38 -37.14 33.29
N GLU A 31 -34.12 -36.47 32.17
CA GLU A 31 -32.88 -35.79 31.79
C GLU A 31 -32.67 -34.51 32.62
N ALA A 32 -32.80 -34.60 33.94
CA ALA A 32 -32.60 -33.47 34.84
C ALA A 32 -31.12 -33.41 35.25
N ILE A 33 -30.46 -32.28 34.99
CA ILE A 33 -29.05 -32.04 35.35
C ILE A 33 -28.89 -31.96 36.88
N TYR A 34 -29.92 -31.48 37.59
CA TYR A 34 -29.96 -31.44 39.05
C TYR A 34 -31.25 -32.08 39.57
N ASP A 35 -31.07 -33.13 40.36
CA ASP A 35 -32.13 -33.80 41.08
C ASP A 35 -31.85 -33.66 42.58
N PHE A 36 -32.55 -32.73 43.22
CA PHE A 36 -32.33 -32.43 44.63
C PHE A 36 -33.38 -33.13 45.48
N ILE A 37 -32.91 -33.91 46.46
CA ILE A 37 -33.77 -34.61 47.43
C ILE A 37 -33.52 -34.03 48.81
N ALA A 38 -34.50 -33.31 49.35
CA ALA A 38 -34.42 -32.67 50.67
C ALA A 38 -35.31 -33.40 51.69
N PRO A 39 -34.81 -33.74 52.89
CA PRO A 39 -35.65 -34.28 53.95
C PRO A 39 -36.56 -33.18 54.51
N ILE A 40 -37.84 -33.49 54.69
CA ILE A 40 -38.78 -32.61 55.39
C ILE A 40 -38.75 -32.98 56.88
N ILE A 41 -38.25 -32.07 57.71
CA ILE A 41 -38.15 -32.23 59.16
C ILE A 41 -39.11 -31.23 59.81
N ILE A 42 -40.03 -31.71 60.64
CA ILE A 42 -40.96 -30.87 61.39
C ILE A 42 -40.46 -30.78 62.84
N GLN A 43 -39.95 -29.62 63.23
CA GLN A 43 -39.58 -29.34 64.63
C GLN A 43 -40.82 -28.96 65.43
N THR A 44 -41.58 -29.97 65.89
CA THR A 44 -42.68 -29.76 66.86
C THR A 44 -42.33 -30.40 68.20
N SER A 45 -42.87 -29.87 69.29
CA SER A 45 -42.62 -30.35 70.66
C SER A 45 -43.04 -31.82 70.86
N LEU A 46 -44.04 -32.30 70.11
CA LEU A 46 -44.50 -33.69 70.11
C LEU A 46 -43.62 -34.65 69.29
N ALA A 47 -42.92 -34.15 68.27
CA ALA A 47 -42.14 -34.97 67.33
C ALA A 47 -40.68 -35.23 67.78
N ARG A 48 -40.28 -34.73 68.95
CA ARG A 48 -38.90 -34.79 69.46
C ARG A 48 -38.36 -36.22 69.63
N ASN A 49 -39.24 -37.23 69.73
CA ASN A 49 -38.89 -38.66 69.83
C ASN A 49 -38.98 -39.44 68.50
N LEU A 50 -39.48 -38.82 67.42
CA LEU A 50 -39.46 -39.41 66.07
C LEU A 50 -38.23 -38.86 65.34
N GLY A 51 -37.04 -39.38 65.67
CA GLY A 51 -35.74 -38.91 65.16
C GLY A 51 -35.45 -39.18 63.69
N GLY A 52 -36.47 -39.15 62.81
CA GLY A 52 -36.32 -39.42 61.39
C GLY A 52 -37.10 -38.43 60.52
N PRO A 53 -36.66 -38.20 59.27
CA PRO A 53 -37.40 -37.37 58.32
C PRO A 53 -38.78 -37.99 58.04
N ILE A 54 -39.81 -37.13 57.98
CA ILE A 54 -41.20 -37.57 57.75
C ILE A 54 -41.42 -37.87 56.25
N GLY A 55 -40.59 -37.29 55.38
CA GLY A 55 -40.58 -37.55 53.95
C GLY A 55 -39.44 -36.82 53.25
N TYR A 56 -39.40 -36.94 51.94
CA TYR A 56 -38.43 -36.28 51.08
C TYR A 56 -39.15 -35.47 49.99
N SER A 57 -38.72 -34.23 49.76
CA SER A 57 -39.13 -33.43 48.61
C SER A 57 -38.11 -33.64 47.49
N ARG A 58 -38.57 -33.86 46.25
CA ARG A 58 -37.73 -33.98 45.06
C ARG A 58 -38.01 -32.80 44.13
N VAL A 59 -36.99 -32.05 43.75
CA VAL A 59 -37.09 -30.97 42.75
C VAL A 59 -36.21 -31.33 41.57
N ALA A 60 -36.81 -31.41 40.39
CA ALA A 60 -36.12 -31.62 39.12
C ALA A 60 -36.31 -30.39 38.23
N LEU A 61 -35.21 -29.89 37.67
CA LEU A 61 -35.23 -28.80 36.69
C LEU A 61 -35.19 -29.39 35.27
N SER A 62 -36.15 -29.02 34.43
CA SER A 62 -36.19 -29.41 33.01
C SER A 62 -35.28 -28.50 32.17
N THR A 63 -34.43 -29.12 31.37
CA THR A 63 -33.47 -28.48 30.46
C THR A 63 -34.05 -28.14 29.09
N GLU A 64 -35.17 -28.76 28.71
CA GLU A 64 -35.78 -28.62 27.37
C GLU A 64 -36.07 -27.14 27.04
N LYS A 65 -36.61 -26.38 28.01
CA LYS A 65 -36.89 -24.95 27.84
C LYS A 65 -35.63 -24.09 27.70
N ILE A 66 -34.51 -24.53 28.27
CA ILE A 66 -33.24 -23.82 28.17
C ILE A 66 -32.59 -24.10 26.81
N GLN A 67 -32.70 -25.35 26.34
CA GLN A 67 -32.10 -25.79 25.08
C GLN A 67 -32.79 -25.19 23.85
N GLU A 68 -34.12 -25.06 23.85
CA GLU A 68 -34.88 -24.36 22.79
C GLU A 68 -34.51 -22.88 22.68
N ARG A 69 -34.37 -22.19 23.83
CA ARG A 69 -33.92 -20.79 23.87
C ARG A 69 -32.47 -20.64 23.40
N GLN A 70 -31.60 -21.61 23.71
CA GLN A 70 -30.23 -21.60 23.23
C GLN A 70 -30.14 -21.70 21.71
N GLN A 71 -30.96 -22.53 21.05
CA GLN A 71 -30.94 -22.65 19.59
C GLN A 71 -31.34 -21.34 18.89
N GLN A 72 -32.34 -20.62 19.42
CA GLN A 72 -32.76 -19.33 18.85
C GLN A 72 -31.67 -18.26 18.96
N LEU A 73 -30.93 -18.23 20.08
CA LEU A 73 -29.81 -17.30 20.26
C LEU A 73 -28.65 -17.61 19.33
N VAL A 74 -28.31 -18.90 19.14
CA VAL A 74 -27.25 -19.31 18.22
C VAL A 74 -27.55 -18.86 16.79
N LEU A 75 -28.79 -19.05 16.32
CA LEU A 75 -29.18 -18.61 14.98
C LEU A 75 -29.15 -17.09 14.82
N LEU A 76 -29.60 -16.34 15.84
CA LEU A 76 -29.53 -14.88 15.83
C LEU A 76 -28.07 -14.38 15.70
N TYR A 77 -27.15 -14.93 16.50
CA TYR A 77 -25.72 -14.59 16.43
C TYR A 77 -25.08 -15.01 15.11
N ALA A 78 -25.50 -16.14 14.53
CA ALA A 78 -25.03 -16.58 13.22
C ALA A 78 -25.42 -15.55 12.15
N TRP A 79 -26.69 -15.12 12.11
CA TRP A 79 -27.15 -14.11 11.16
C TRP A 79 -26.49 -12.74 11.36
N SER A 80 -26.29 -12.30 12.60
CA SER A 80 -25.57 -11.05 12.87
C SER A 80 -24.11 -11.13 12.39
N SER A 81 -23.45 -12.28 12.59
CA SER A 81 -22.06 -12.49 12.16
C SER A 81 -21.94 -12.47 10.63
N ILE A 82 -22.87 -13.14 9.93
CA ILE A 82 -22.93 -13.11 8.46
C ILE A 82 -23.16 -11.68 7.96
N LEU A 83 -24.09 -10.95 8.56
CA LEU A 83 -24.38 -9.55 8.19
C LEU A 83 -23.13 -8.67 8.35
N VAL A 84 -22.44 -8.76 9.50
CA VAL A 84 -21.20 -8.00 9.75
C VAL A 84 -20.12 -8.37 8.73
N PHE A 85 -19.95 -9.66 8.43
CA PHE A 85 -18.97 -10.12 7.44
C PHE A 85 -19.27 -9.57 6.05
N LEU A 86 -20.53 -9.60 5.61
CA LEU A 86 -20.96 -9.05 4.33
C LEU A 86 -20.75 -7.54 4.26
N LEU A 87 -21.12 -6.80 5.31
CA LEU A 87 -20.91 -5.34 5.38
C LEU A 87 -19.42 -4.99 5.34
N ALA A 88 -18.59 -5.71 6.11
CA ALA A 88 -17.14 -5.54 6.09
C ALA A 88 -16.57 -5.82 4.69
N GLY A 89 -17.04 -6.87 4.01
CA GLY A 89 -16.65 -7.20 2.64
C GLY A 89 -17.02 -6.09 1.64
N VAL A 90 -18.24 -5.54 1.74
CA VAL A 90 -18.68 -4.43 0.89
C VAL A 90 -17.82 -3.20 1.10
N VAL A 91 -17.54 -2.82 2.35
CA VAL A 91 -16.66 -1.69 2.69
C VAL A 91 -15.24 -1.92 2.16
N LEU A 92 -14.69 -3.12 2.35
CA LEU A 92 -13.35 -3.48 1.89
C LEU A 92 -13.22 -3.41 0.36
N ILE A 93 -14.20 -3.95 -0.37
CA ILE A 93 -14.25 -3.89 -1.83
C ILE A 93 -14.40 -2.44 -2.31
N TYR A 94 -15.25 -1.65 -1.65
CA TYR A 94 -15.44 -0.23 -1.96
C TYR A 94 -14.15 0.57 -1.79
N LEU A 95 -13.47 0.43 -0.64
CA LEU A 95 -12.21 1.13 -0.35
C LEU A 95 -11.10 0.72 -1.32
N THR A 96 -10.94 -0.58 -1.55
CA THR A 96 -9.94 -1.11 -2.50
C THR A 96 -10.17 -0.52 -3.89
N ARG A 97 -11.40 -0.57 -4.41
CA ARG A 97 -11.71 -0.01 -5.74
C ARG A 97 -11.48 1.50 -5.82
N ARG A 98 -11.80 2.24 -4.76
CA ARG A 98 -11.56 3.70 -4.71
C ARG A 98 -10.07 4.04 -4.75
N LEU A 99 -9.25 3.30 -4.00
CA LEU A 99 -7.80 3.47 -3.97
C LEU A 99 -7.16 3.11 -5.31
N THR A 100 -7.44 1.92 -5.83
CA THR A 100 -6.90 1.45 -7.12
C THR A 100 -7.23 2.43 -8.25
N LYS A 101 -8.48 2.89 -8.34
CA LYS A 101 -8.89 3.86 -9.37
C LYS A 101 -8.09 5.17 -9.30
N SER A 102 -7.80 5.65 -8.10
CA SER A 102 -7.04 6.90 -7.91
C SER A 102 -5.57 6.74 -8.29
N ILE A 103 -4.97 5.59 -7.93
CA ILE A 103 -3.59 5.25 -8.30
C ILE A 103 -3.46 5.07 -9.81
N ASP A 104 -4.39 4.36 -10.45
CA ASP A 104 -4.38 4.15 -11.90
C ASP A 104 -4.52 5.46 -12.66
N ALA A 105 -5.38 6.37 -12.20
CA ALA A 105 -5.52 7.70 -12.79
C ALA A 105 -4.21 8.51 -12.72
N LEU A 106 -3.51 8.44 -11.57
CA LEU A 106 -2.22 9.11 -11.39
C LEU A 106 -1.15 8.48 -12.30
N MET A 107 -1.04 7.16 -12.32
CA MET A 107 -0.10 6.42 -13.18
C MET A 107 -0.31 6.73 -14.65
N SER A 108 -1.56 6.75 -15.10
CA SER A 108 -1.94 7.10 -16.48
C SER A 108 -1.53 8.54 -16.82
N GLY A 109 -1.72 9.46 -15.88
CA GLY A 109 -1.29 10.85 -16.02
C GLY A 109 0.22 10.98 -16.14
N VAL A 110 0.98 10.29 -15.29
CA VAL A 110 2.45 10.28 -15.33
C VAL A 110 2.97 9.70 -16.64
N GLN A 111 2.39 8.60 -17.14
CA GLN A 111 2.77 8.03 -18.44
C GLN A 111 2.48 8.98 -19.62
N ARG A 112 1.48 9.85 -19.51
CA ARG A 112 1.22 10.87 -20.53
C ARG A 112 2.28 11.97 -20.50
N ILE A 113 2.71 12.38 -19.30
CA ILE A 113 3.80 13.34 -19.11
C ILE A 113 5.09 12.83 -19.75
N THR A 114 5.45 11.55 -19.54
CA THR A 114 6.67 10.96 -20.13
C THR A 114 6.61 10.88 -21.65
N LYS A 115 5.40 10.83 -22.23
CA LYS A 115 5.16 10.91 -23.69
C LYS A 115 5.10 12.35 -24.22
N GLY A 116 5.27 13.35 -23.35
CA GLY A 116 5.34 14.77 -23.71
C GLY A 116 4.00 15.52 -23.65
N ASP A 117 2.92 14.90 -23.18
CA ASP A 117 1.64 15.58 -22.94
C ASP A 117 1.63 16.24 -21.55
N LEU A 118 1.83 17.56 -21.55
CA LEU A 118 1.80 18.42 -20.36
C LEU A 118 0.52 19.25 -20.23
N GLN A 119 -0.39 19.17 -21.21
CA GLN A 119 -1.56 20.07 -21.28
C GLN A 119 -2.78 19.50 -20.54
N THR A 120 -2.85 18.18 -20.41
CA THR A 120 -4.02 17.53 -19.82
C THR A 120 -3.81 17.26 -18.31
N PRO A 121 -4.55 17.92 -17.41
CA PRO A 121 -4.35 17.77 -15.96
C PRO A 121 -4.82 16.39 -15.45
N ILE A 122 -4.18 15.92 -14.39
CA ILE A 122 -4.59 14.72 -13.65
C ILE A 122 -5.73 15.11 -12.71
N LYS A 123 -6.94 14.59 -12.96
CA LYS A 123 -8.14 14.89 -12.17
C LYS A 123 -8.43 13.76 -11.19
N ILE A 124 -8.18 13.98 -9.90
CA ILE A 124 -8.55 13.08 -8.82
C ILE A 124 -9.49 13.83 -7.88
N ALA A 125 -10.76 13.39 -7.82
CA ALA A 125 -11.75 13.92 -6.91
C ALA A 125 -11.61 13.27 -5.53
N SER A 126 -10.56 13.66 -4.79
CA SER A 126 -10.35 13.24 -3.41
C SER A 126 -9.84 14.41 -2.59
N ALA A 127 -10.30 14.53 -1.35
CA ALA A 127 -9.89 15.58 -0.41
C ALA A 127 -8.76 15.13 0.53
N ASP A 128 -8.16 13.98 0.25
CA ASP A 128 -7.08 13.35 1.01
C ASP A 128 -5.72 13.63 0.36
N GLU A 129 -4.69 12.91 0.81
CA GLU A 129 -3.32 12.99 0.31
C GLU A 129 -3.22 12.69 -1.19
N MET A 130 -4.13 11.87 -1.75
CA MET A 130 -4.12 11.55 -3.18
C MET A 130 -4.54 12.77 -4.02
N GLY A 131 -5.50 13.54 -3.54
CA GLY A 131 -5.88 14.82 -4.15
C GLY A 131 -4.75 15.85 -4.09
N GLN A 132 -4.07 15.94 -2.95
CA GLN A 132 -2.92 16.84 -2.77
C GLN A 132 -1.76 16.46 -3.70
N LEU A 133 -1.46 15.17 -3.81
CA LEU A 133 -0.42 14.65 -4.70
C LEU A 133 -0.73 14.96 -6.17
N ALA A 134 -1.98 14.74 -6.61
CA ALA A 134 -2.41 15.12 -7.95
C ALA A 134 -2.24 16.62 -8.22
N ALA A 135 -2.59 17.47 -7.25
CA ALA A 135 -2.42 18.91 -7.37
C ALA A 135 -0.93 19.31 -7.48
N ALA A 136 -0.05 18.66 -6.71
CA ALA A 136 1.40 18.88 -6.80
C ALA A 136 1.97 18.50 -8.17
N PHE A 137 1.56 17.35 -8.72
CA PHE A 137 1.95 16.93 -10.07
C PHE A 137 1.46 17.90 -11.16
N ASN A 138 0.21 18.37 -11.05
CA ASN A 138 -0.32 19.36 -11.99
C ASN A 138 0.47 20.68 -11.96
N ARG A 139 0.90 21.15 -10.77
CA ARG A 139 1.78 22.32 -10.65
C ARG A 139 3.13 22.10 -11.32
N MET A 140 3.73 20.92 -11.15
CA MET A 140 4.98 20.55 -11.84
C MET A 140 4.79 20.56 -13.36
N MET A 141 3.70 20.01 -13.88
CA MET A 141 3.41 20.04 -15.33
C MET A 141 3.32 21.46 -15.87
N LEU A 142 2.65 22.36 -15.15
CA LEU A 142 2.55 23.78 -15.54
C LEU A 142 3.93 24.44 -15.61
N ASN A 143 4.79 24.21 -14.61
CA ASN A 143 6.16 24.74 -14.60
C ASN A 143 7.00 24.19 -15.76
N LEU A 144 6.91 22.88 -16.03
CA LEU A 144 7.61 22.26 -17.16
C LEU A 144 7.15 22.81 -18.50
N HIS A 145 5.85 23.06 -18.64
CA HIS A 145 5.29 23.68 -19.83
C HIS A 145 5.83 25.09 -20.02
N GLU A 146 5.84 25.91 -18.96
CA GLU A 146 6.37 27.28 -19.01
C GLU A 146 7.86 27.33 -19.36
N VAL A 147 8.69 26.46 -18.75
CA VAL A 147 10.12 26.35 -19.07
C VAL A 147 10.33 25.98 -20.54
N ARG A 148 9.55 25.02 -21.05
CA ARG A 148 9.66 24.58 -22.45
C ARG A 148 9.27 25.66 -23.44
N GLU A 149 8.25 26.45 -23.13
CA GLU A 149 7.84 27.59 -23.96
C GLU A 149 8.91 28.69 -23.96
N ARG A 150 9.57 28.95 -22.82
CA ARG A 150 10.73 29.86 -22.77
C ARG A 150 11.89 29.36 -23.64
N ASP A 151 12.25 28.09 -23.55
CA ASP A 151 13.35 27.52 -24.35
C ASP A 151 13.05 27.58 -25.85
N ARG A 152 11.79 27.37 -26.25
CA ARG A 152 11.34 27.52 -27.64
C ARG A 152 11.45 28.96 -28.12
N ALA A 153 11.01 29.93 -27.33
CA ALA A 153 11.12 31.34 -27.67
C ALA A 153 12.60 31.75 -27.85
N ILE A 154 13.49 31.29 -26.97
CA ILE A 154 14.94 31.51 -27.09
C ILE A 154 15.50 30.85 -28.35
N SER A 155 15.10 29.61 -28.64
CA SER A 155 15.56 28.89 -29.82
C SER A 155 15.12 29.56 -31.13
N GLN A 156 13.90 30.10 -31.17
CA GLN A 156 13.40 30.87 -32.32
C GLN A 156 14.20 32.16 -32.52
N MET A 157 14.45 32.92 -31.45
CA MET A 157 15.29 34.12 -31.51
C MET A 157 16.71 33.81 -32.00
N LYS A 158 17.30 32.67 -31.56
CA LYS A 158 18.62 32.23 -32.07
C LYS A 158 18.60 31.86 -33.55
N SER A 159 17.54 31.19 -34.03
CA SER A 159 17.45 30.77 -35.42
C SER A 159 17.30 31.93 -36.41
N GLU A 160 16.65 33.02 -35.99
CA GLU A 160 16.51 34.23 -36.79
C GLU A 160 17.84 34.98 -36.94
N PHE A 161 18.67 34.98 -35.89
CA PHE A 161 19.99 35.63 -35.89
C PHE A 161 21.06 34.88 -36.72
N LEU A 162 20.95 33.55 -36.85
CA LEU A 162 21.93 32.70 -37.56
C LEU A 162 21.88 32.79 -39.10
N THR A 163 20.90 33.48 -39.68
CA THR A 163 20.74 33.59 -41.14
C THR A 163 21.60 34.71 -41.77
N ILE A 164 22.21 35.57 -40.95
CA ILE A 164 23.03 36.70 -41.41
C ILE A 164 24.36 36.63 -40.66
N THR A 165 25.36 35.90 -41.18
CA THR A 165 26.81 36.16 -41.06
C THR A 165 27.57 34.92 -41.58
N VAL A 166 27.90 34.93 -42.87
CA VAL A 166 28.71 33.89 -43.51
C VAL A 166 29.96 34.56 -44.09
N THR A 167 31.05 34.61 -43.31
CA THR A 167 32.44 34.77 -43.80
C THR A 167 33.44 34.47 -42.66
N ASN A 168 34.36 33.51 -42.84
CA ASN A 168 35.63 33.31 -42.10
C ASN A 168 35.68 32.93 -40.58
N TYR A 169 34.57 32.57 -39.93
CA TYR A 169 34.58 32.34 -38.47
C TYR A 169 35.24 31.03 -37.96
N ALA A 170 35.40 29.98 -38.78
CA ALA A 170 35.85 28.68 -38.27
C ALA A 170 37.29 28.71 -37.70
N LEU A 171 38.23 29.33 -38.43
CA LEU A 171 39.60 29.50 -37.95
C LEU A 171 39.68 30.49 -36.78
N ASP A 172 38.87 31.55 -36.80
CA ASP A 172 38.80 32.51 -35.69
C ASP A 172 38.30 31.84 -34.40
N THR A 173 37.23 31.05 -34.50
CA THR A 173 36.65 30.27 -33.40
C THR A 173 37.66 29.27 -32.82
N ILE A 174 38.36 28.52 -33.69
CA ILE A 174 39.42 27.59 -33.27
C ILE A 174 40.55 28.34 -32.55
N SER A 175 41.01 29.46 -33.10
CA SER A 175 42.07 30.26 -32.50
C SER A 175 41.66 30.88 -31.16
N GLY A 176 40.40 31.26 -31.01
CA GLY A 176 39.83 31.81 -29.78
C GLY A 176 39.81 30.77 -28.66
N VAL A 177 39.34 29.54 -28.95
CA VAL A 177 39.38 28.44 -27.98
C VAL A 177 40.83 28.15 -27.59
N LEU A 178 41.76 28.01 -28.55
CA LEU A 178 43.16 27.72 -28.23
C LEU A 178 43.81 28.77 -27.32
N LYS A 179 43.47 30.06 -27.47
CA LYS A 179 43.93 31.13 -26.56
C LYS A 179 43.33 30.98 -25.16
N GLU A 180 42.07 30.61 -25.05
CA GLU A 180 41.38 30.41 -23.76
C GLU A 180 42.01 29.26 -22.95
N VAL A 181 42.36 28.17 -23.63
CA VAL A 181 43.02 27.01 -22.99
C VAL A 181 44.55 27.11 -22.93
N ALA A 182 45.17 28.11 -23.58
CA ALA A 182 46.62 28.33 -23.55
C ALA A 182 47.16 28.48 -22.12
N VAL A 183 46.40 29.17 -21.25
CA VAL A 183 46.76 29.37 -19.84
C VAL A 183 46.88 28.04 -19.09
N LEU A 184 46.00 27.08 -19.39
CA LEU A 184 46.02 25.73 -18.82
C LEU A 184 47.16 24.88 -19.39
N ALA A 185 47.48 25.10 -20.67
CA ALA A 185 48.55 24.39 -21.37
C ALA A 185 49.95 24.84 -20.93
N GLU A 186 50.16 26.14 -20.69
CA GLU A 186 51.41 26.69 -20.16
C GLU A 186 51.74 26.11 -18.79
N LYS A 187 50.75 25.96 -17.91
CA LYS A 187 50.92 25.35 -16.58
C LYS A 187 51.46 23.91 -16.64
N LYS A 188 51.23 23.20 -17.75
CA LYS A 188 51.74 21.84 -18.01
C LYS A 188 52.95 21.81 -18.97
N ASN A 189 53.51 22.97 -19.35
CA ASN A 189 54.57 23.09 -20.36
C ASN A 189 54.22 22.38 -21.69
N LEU A 190 52.97 22.45 -22.13
CA LEU A 190 52.54 21.81 -23.38
C LEU A 190 52.86 22.68 -24.59
N HIS A 191 53.26 22.07 -25.70
CA HIS A 191 53.38 22.75 -27.00
C HIS A 191 52.12 22.52 -27.83
N ILE A 192 51.44 23.61 -28.21
CA ILE A 192 50.24 23.57 -29.05
C ILE A 192 50.60 24.15 -30.42
N GLU A 193 50.36 23.37 -31.48
CA GLU A 193 50.57 23.79 -32.87
C GLU A 193 49.26 23.74 -33.66
N LEU A 194 48.96 24.82 -34.40
CA LEU A 194 47.84 24.91 -35.32
C LEU A 194 48.35 24.94 -36.76
N HIS A 195 47.98 23.95 -37.56
CA HIS A 195 48.29 23.89 -38.99
C HIS A 195 47.02 24.17 -39.81
N ALA A 196 47.00 25.30 -40.50
CA ALA A 196 45.92 25.70 -41.39
C ALA A 196 46.37 25.70 -42.85
N PRO A 197 45.51 25.31 -43.80
CA PRO A 197 45.84 25.27 -45.22
C PRO A 197 45.98 26.69 -45.80
N LYS A 198 46.99 26.90 -46.65
CA LYS A 198 47.31 28.21 -47.25
C LYS A 198 46.26 28.68 -48.27
N GLU A 199 45.52 27.75 -48.87
CA GLU A 199 44.49 28.04 -49.89
C GLU A 199 43.14 28.45 -49.29
N GLY A 200 43.09 28.67 -47.97
CA GLY A 200 41.85 28.96 -47.27
C GLY A 200 41.00 27.71 -47.07
N ILE A 201 39.95 27.83 -46.27
CA ILE A 201 38.97 26.75 -46.05
C ILE A 201 37.73 27.05 -46.91
N PRO A 202 37.13 26.02 -47.54
CA PRO A 202 35.90 26.19 -48.29
C PRO A 202 34.79 26.74 -47.39
N LEU A 203 33.84 27.47 -47.99
CA LEU A 203 32.73 28.09 -47.27
C LEU A 203 31.90 27.01 -46.56
N LEU A 204 32.08 26.90 -45.24
CA LEU A 204 31.39 25.93 -44.41
C LEU A 204 30.21 26.60 -43.71
N LEU A 205 29.01 26.11 -43.98
CA LEU A 205 27.80 26.49 -43.28
C LEU A 205 27.76 25.67 -41.99
N MET A 206 28.16 26.30 -40.88
CA MET A 206 28.25 25.64 -39.58
C MET A 206 27.84 26.57 -38.44
N ASP A 207 27.29 25.98 -37.38
CA ASP A 207 26.93 26.67 -36.14
C ASP A 207 28.22 26.89 -35.32
N THR A 208 28.65 28.15 -35.22
CA THR A 208 29.90 28.54 -34.56
C THR A 208 29.93 28.19 -33.08
N GLU A 209 28.78 28.24 -32.40
CA GLU A 209 28.68 27.90 -30.97
C GLU A 209 28.80 26.39 -30.77
N LYS A 210 28.17 25.59 -31.64
CA LYS A 210 28.34 24.13 -31.60
C LYS A 210 29.75 23.70 -31.96
N LEU A 211 30.38 24.36 -32.94
CA LEU A 211 31.78 24.12 -33.27
C LEU A 211 32.68 24.44 -32.07
N ARG A 212 32.48 25.60 -31.44
CA ARG A 212 33.23 26.02 -30.25
C ARG A 212 33.10 24.99 -29.12
N LEU A 213 31.87 24.55 -28.83
CA LEU A 213 31.60 23.56 -27.78
C LEU A 213 32.28 22.21 -28.08
N ALA A 214 32.12 21.70 -29.29
CA ALA A 214 32.72 20.43 -29.70
C ALA A 214 34.26 20.52 -29.62
N PHE A 215 34.83 21.61 -30.12
CA PHE A 215 36.28 21.82 -30.14
C PHE A 215 36.86 22.03 -28.73
N SER A 216 36.19 22.80 -27.86
CA SER A 216 36.59 22.97 -26.46
C SER A 216 36.67 21.63 -25.73
N ASN A 217 35.64 20.79 -25.88
CA ASN A 217 35.62 19.46 -25.26
C ASN A 217 36.81 18.59 -25.73
N LEU A 218 37.18 18.67 -27.01
CA LEU A 218 38.31 17.93 -27.54
C LEU A 218 39.64 18.47 -26.99
N VAL A 219 39.86 19.78 -27.01
CA VAL A 219 41.11 20.38 -26.52
C VAL A 219 41.27 20.21 -25.01
N ASP A 220 40.20 20.34 -24.23
CA ASP A 220 40.21 20.08 -22.79
C ASP A 220 40.61 18.64 -22.50
N ASN A 221 40.07 17.68 -23.25
CA ASN A 221 40.47 16.29 -23.16
C ASN A 221 41.96 16.12 -23.52
N SER A 222 42.41 16.72 -24.62
CA SER A 222 43.82 16.65 -25.01
C SER A 222 44.76 17.20 -23.94
N ILE A 223 44.45 18.33 -23.31
CA ILE A 223 45.26 18.89 -22.21
C ILE A 223 45.21 18.00 -20.97
N ARG A 224 44.05 17.41 -20.67
CA ARG A 224 43.88 16.53 -19.51
C ARG A 224 44.73 15.28 -19.63
N TYR A 225 44.73 14.64 -20.80
CA TYR A 225 45.34 13.33 -21.04
C TYR A 225 46.77 13.38 -21.57
N THR A 226 47.27 14.52 -22.05
CA THR A 226 48.68 14.67 -22.44
C THR A 226 49.57 14.91 -21.21
N LEU A 227 50.71 14.21 -21.20
CA LEU A 227 51.73 14.32 -20.15
C LEU A 227 52.42 15.70 -20.18
N PRO A 228 52.92 16.21 -19.03
CA PRO A 228 53.66 17.47 -18.99
C PRO A 228 54.85 17.47 -19.95
N GLY A 229 55.06 18.57 -20.67
CA GLY A 229 56.09 18.65 -21.75
C GLY A 229 55.69 18.01 -23.08
N GLY A 230 54.47 17.46 -23.19
CA GLY A 230 53.94 16.86 -24.41
C GLY A 230 53.48 17.89 -25.46
N LYS A 231 53.12 17.38 -26.64
CA LYS A 231 52.71 18.19 -27.80
C LYS A 231 51.27 17.87 -28.21
N ILE A 232 50.50 18.89 -28.56
CA ILE A 232 49.13 18.80 -29.11
C ILE A 232 49.15 19.51 -30.47
N THR A 233 48.78 18.79 -31.54
CA THR A 233 48.72 19.34 -32.90
C THR A 233 47.27 19.36 -33.38
N VAL A 234 46.82 20.51 -33.89
CA VAL A 234 45.52 20.67 -34.53
C VAL A 234 45.77 20.98 -36.00
N SER A 235 45.41 20.07 -36.91
CA SER A 235 45.45 20.30 -38.35
C SER A 235 44.05 20.48 -38.92
N VAL A 236 43.93 21.38 -39.89
CA VAL A 236 42.76 21.48 -40.77
C VAL A 236 43.20 21.00 -42.14
N GLU A 237 42.64 19.88 -42.58
CA GLU A 237 42.93 19.25 -43.88
C GLU A 237 41.71 19.41 -44.79
N GLN A 238 41.96 19.60 -46.10
CA GLN A 238 40.94 19.62 -47.14
C GLN A 238 40.75 18.23 -47.74
#